data_AF-A0A920IFS0-F1
#
_entry.id   AF-A0A920IFS0-F1
#
_cell.length_a   1.000
_cell.length_b   1.000
_cell.length_c   1.000
_cell.angle_alpha   90.00
_cell.angle_beta   90.00
_cell.angle_gamma   90.00
#
_symmetry.space_group_name_H-M   'P 1'
#
loop_
_entity.id
_entity.type
_entity.pdbx_description
1 polymer ?
#
loop_
_entity_poly.entity_id
_entity_poly.type
_entity_poly.pdbx_seq_one_letter_code
_entity_poly.pdbx_strand_id
1 'polypeptide(L)' 'MMSNYNTRPEAAEVMIHNEAIHVLRPRRNVEDLLKLEHNPFS' A
#
# COMPACT_ATOMS: atom_id res chain seq x y z
N MET A 1 -6.86 -2.86 -11.24
CA MET A 1 -5.54 -2.78 -11.88
C MET A 1 -4.71 -1.68 -11.19
N MET A 2 -4.33 -1.93 -9.95
CA MET A 2 -3.51 -0.98 -9.18
C MET A 2 -2.05 -1.08 -9.61
N SER A 3 -1.30 0.01 -9.53
CA SER A 3 0.15 0.04 -9.77
C SER A 3 0.84 1.06 -8.87
N ASN A 4 2.16 0.92 -8.73
CA ASN A 4 3.04 1.85 -8.03
C ASN A 4 3.69 2.88 -8.95
N TYR A 5 3.07 3.15 -10.11
CA TYR A 5 3.56 4.19 -11.02
C TYR A 5 3.66 5.54 -10.30
N ASN A 6 4.74 6.27 -10.58
CA ASN A 6 5.17 7.47 -9.85
C ASN A 6 5.54 7.23 -8.37
N THR A 7 6.02 6.03 -8.04
CA THR A 7 6.39 5.64 -6.65
C THR A 7 5.24 5.86 -5.67
N ARG A 8 4.00 5.80 -6.18
CA ARG A 8 2.81 6.09 -5.39
C ARG A 8 2.40 4.83 -4.64
N PRO A 9 2.29 4.88 -3.30
CA PRO A 9 1.85 3.72 -2.57
C PRO A 9 0.40 3.39 -2.86
N GLU A 10 0.11 2.09 -2.81
CA GLU A 10 -1.21 1.53 -2.90
C GLU A 10 -2.14 2.19 -1.88
N ALA A 11 -3.32 2.61 -2.33
CA ALA A 11 -4.32 3.20 -1.46
C ALA A 11 -4.84 2.19 -0.44
N ALA A 12 -5.36 2.70 0.68
CA ALA A 12 -6.13 1.89 1.60
C ALA A 12 -7.45 1.45 0.94
N GLU A 13 -7.90 0.25 1.29
CA GLU A 13 -9.21 -0.27 0.94
C GLU A 13 -10.03 -0.42 2.22
N VAL A 14 -11.25 0.12 2.18
CA VAL A 14 -12.18 0.11 3.30
C VAL A 14 -13.48 -0.57 2.91
N MET A 15 -14.08 -1.25 3.86
CA MET A 15 -15.41 -1.83 3.77
C MET A 15 -16.33 -1.12 4.74
N ILE A 16 -17.51 -0.74 4.27
CA ILE A 16 -18.58 -0.22 5.11
C ILE A 16 -19.61 -1.32 5.25
N HIS A 17 -19.90 -1.73 6.49
CA HIS A 17 -20.87 -2.78 6.78
C HIS A 17 -21.51 -2.53 8.15
N ASN A 18 -22.84 -2.61 8.23
CA ASN A 18 -23.62 -2.40 9.46
C ASN A 18 -23.19 -1.15 10.25
N GLU A 19 -23.16 0.01 9.58
CA GLU A 19 -22.77 1.31 10.18
C GLU A 19 -21.32 1.37 10.71
N ALA A 20 -20.51 0.34 10.47
CA ALA A 20 -19.09 0.31 10.82
C ALA A 20 -18.20 0.45 9.57
N ILE A 21 -17.00 1.00 9.79
CA ILE A 21 -15.95 1.12 8.79
C ILE A 21 -14.80 0.19 9.18
N HIS A 22 -14.42 -0.71 8.27
CA HIS A 22 -13.32 -1.65 8.45
C HIS A 22 -12.23 -1.39 7.41
N VAL A 23 -10.99 -1.28 7.84
CA VAL A 23 -9.84 -1.24 6.92
C VAL A 23 -9.53 -2.68 6.52
N LEU A 24 -9.77 -3.03 5.25
CA LEU A 24 -9.43 -4.35 4.72
C LEU A 24 -7.98 -4.42 4.29
N ARG A 25 -7.47 -3.33 3.72
CA ARG A 25 -6.08 -3.19 3.31
C ARG A 25 -5.57 -1.82 3.73
N PRO A 26 -4.54 -1.73 4.59
CA PRO A 26 -3.95 -0.46 4.93
C PRO A 26 -3.26 0.16 3.71
N ARG A 27 -3.14 1.48 3.71
CA ARG A 27 -2.28 2.20 2.74
C ARG A 27 -0.84 1.70 2.93
N ARG A 28 -0.16 1.39 1.83
CA ARG A 28 1.25 1.01 1.87
C ARG A 28 2.13 2.24 2.15
N ASN A 29 3.27 2.04 2.80
CA ASN A 29 4.27 3.10 2.99
C ASN A 29 5.29 3.11 1.84
N VAL A 30 5.99 4.23 1.68
CA VAL A 30 7.02 4.37 0.64
C VAL A 30 8.20 3.45 0.93
N GLU A 31 8.57 3.29 2.19
CA GLU A 31 9.65 2.40 2.64
C GLU A 31 9.40 0.95 2.22
N ASP A 32 8.14 0.51 2.25
CA ASP A 32 7.79 -0.86 1.83
C ASP A 32 7.92 -1.05 0.32
N LEU A 33 7.79 0.01 -0.48
CA LEU A 33 8.09 -0.03 -1.92
C LEU A 33 9.59 -0.17 -2.15
N LEU A 34 10.39 0.64 -1.47
CA LEU A 34 11.84 0.67 -1.63
C LEU A 34 12.50 -0.65 -1.17
N LYS A 35 11.93 -1.31 -0.15
CA LYS A 35 12.38 -2.64 0.31
C LYS A 35 12.21 -3.75 -0.74
N LEU A 36 11.43 -3.54 -1.80
CA LEU A 36 11.30 -4.53 -2.87
C LEU A 36 12.52 -4.54 -3.82
N GLU A 37 13.32 -3.49 -3.79
CA GLU A 37 14.54 -3.41 -4.59
C GLU A 37 15.67 -4.22 -3.94
N HIS A 38 16.52 -4.83 -4.77
CA HIS A 38 17.75 -5.46 -4.30
C HIS A 38 18.91 -4.49 -4.47
N ASN A 39 19.46 -4.00 -3.36
CA ASN A 39 20.67 -3.19 -3.36
C ASN A 39 21.91 -4.10 -3.19
N PRO A 40 22.80 -4.22 -4.20
CA PRO A 40 24.00 -5.06 -4.10
C PRO A 40 25.11 -4.43 -3.24
N PHE A 41 24.91 -3.21 -2.73
CA PHE A 41 25.91 -2.44 -1.96
C PHE A 41 25.50 -2.13 -0.52
N SER A 42 24.32 -2.57 -0.08
CA SER A 42 23.87 -2.46 1.31
C SER A 42 24.41 -3.58 2.19
#